data_AF-A0A916VQ05-F1
#
_entry.id   AF-A0A916VQ05-F1
#
_cell.length_a   1.000
_cell.length_b   1.000
_cell.length_c   1.000
_cell.angle_alpha   90.00
_cell.angle_beta   90.00
_cell.angle_gamma   90.00
#
_symmetry.space_group_name_H-M   'P 1'
#
loop_
_entity.id
_entity.type
_entity.pdbx_description
1 polymer ?
#
loop_
_entity_poly.entity_id
_entity_poly.type
_entity_poly.pdbx_seq_one_letter_code
_entity_poly.pdbx_strand_id
1 'polypeptide(L)' 'MSKLENDRADYAPKEEVIRGLARNLDLDEEELIFLAGRIPQQYEEILKQNPKEMLALFRRMQENPEFAHRISQAATEGE' A
#
# COMPACT_ATOMS: atom_id res chain seq x y z
N MET A 1 -21.21 -21.20 -17.96
CA MET A 1 -21.31 -19.94 -17.20
C MET A 1 -19.92 -19.37 -17.06
N SER A 2 -19.73 -18.12 -17.49
CA SER A 2 -18.42 -17.48 -17.68
C SER A 2 -17.83 -17.03 -16.35
N LYS A 3 -16.50 -17.02 -16.23
CA LYS A 3 -15.74 -16.63 -15.01
C LYS A 3 -15.94 -15.16 -14.57
N LEU A 4 -16.73 -14.39 -15.33
CA LEU A 4 -17.10 -12.99 -15.06
C LEU A 4 -18.26 -12.83 -14.08
N GLU A 5 -19.06 -13.86 -13.82
CA GLU A 5 -20.23 -13.76 -12.90
C GLU A 5 -19.89 -14.07 -11.43
N ASN A 6 -18.71 -14.63 -11.17
CA ASN A 6 -18.22 -14.74 -9.80
C ASN A 6 -17.43 -13.48 -9.51
N ASP A 7 -17.99 -12.62 -8.67
CA ASP A 7 -17.36 -11.50 -7.94
C ASP A 7 -16.17 -11.94 -7.04
N ARG A 8 -15.42 -12.95 -7.50
CA ARG A 8 -14.22 -13.54 -6.90
C ARG A 8 -13.02 -13.15 -7.73
N ALA A 9 -12.75 -11.86 -7.80
CA ALA A 9 -11.36 -11.42 -7.84
C ALA A 9 -10.75 -11.61 -6.44
N ASP A 10 -10.75 -12.85 -5.92
CA ASP A 10 -10.10 -13.21 -4.64
C ASP A 10 -8.57 -13.05 -4.70
N TYR A 11 -8.04 -12.51 -5.80
CA TYR A 11 -6.65 -12.19 -6.00
C TYR A 11 -6.55 -10.78 -6.56
N ALA A 12 -5.97 -9.87 -5.77
CA ALA A 12 -5.61 -8.55 -6.25
C ALA A 12 -4.79 -8.68 -7.56
N PRO A 13 -5.05 -7.85 -8.59
CA PRO A 13 -4.32 -7.89 -9.86
C PRO A 13 -2.83 -7.71 -9.62
N LYS A 14 -1.97 -8.44 -10.37
CA LYS A 14 -0.50 -8.38 -10.27
C LYS A 14 -0.03 -6.93 -10.22
N GLU A 15 1.01 -6.63 -9.42
CA GLU A 15 1.53 -5.27 -9.29
C GLU A 15 1.83 -4.63 -10.65
N GLU A 16 2.41 -5.39 -11.58
CA GLU A 16 2.64 -4.96 -12.96
C GLU A 16 1.37 -4.50 -13.69
N VAL A 17 0.23 -5.15 -13.44
CA VAL A 17 -1.06 -4.77 -14.02
C VAL A 17 -1.58 -3.50 -13.38
N ILE A 18 -1.44 -3.35 -12.06
CA ILE A 18 -1.85 -2.14 -11.34
C ILE A 18 -1.01 -0.94 -11.81
N ARG A 19 0.32 -1.10 -11.92
CA ARG A 19 1.22 -0.08 -12.48
C ARG A 19 0.85 0.26 -13.92
N GLY A 20 0.53 -0.76 -14.72
CA GLY A 20 0.03 -0.56 -16.09
C GLY A 20 -1.24 0.28 -16.12
N LEU A 21 -2.21 0.01 -15.24
CA LEU A 21 -3.44 0.78 -15.12
C LEU A 21 -3.16 2.22 -14.67
N ALA A 22 -2.35 2.41 -13.63
CA ALA A 22 -1.96 3.73 -13.14
C ALA A 22 -1.34 4.59 -14.24
N ARG A 23 -0.40 4.04 -15.02
CA ARG A 23 0.21 4.75 -16.17
C ARG A 23 -0.78 5.15 -17.25
N ASN A 24 -1.76 4.29 -17.54
CA ASN A 24 -2.77 4.58 -18.56
C ASN A 24 -3.82 5.57 -18.07
N LEU A 25 -4.00 5.69 -16.75
CA LEU A 25 -4.98 6.56 -16.10
C LEU A 25 -4.36 7.84 -15.55
N ASP A 26 -3.04 8.03 -15.70
CA ASP A 26 -2.28 9.14 -15.13
C ASP A 26 -2.46 9.28 -13.60
N LEU A 27 -2.48 8.13 -12.92
CA LEU A 27 -2.59 8.00 -11.47
C LEU A 27 -1.24 7.62 -10.86
N ASP A 28 -1.08 7.90 -9.56
CA ASP A 28 0.08 7.44 -8.81
C ASP A 28 0.10 5.89 -8.73
N GLU A 29 1.19 5.30 -9.22
CA GLU A 29 1.37 3.85 -9.27
C GLU A 29 1.33 3.24 -7.87
N GLU A 30 1.97 3.87 -6.89
CA GLU A 30 2.11 3.35 -5.54
C GLU A 30 0.81 3.45 -4.77
N GLU A 31 0.14 4.60 -4.86
CA GLU A 31 -1.18 4.82 -4.24
C GLU A 31 -2.19 3.80 -4.76
N LEU A 32 -2.20 3.55 -6.08
CA LEU A 32 -3.12 2.59 -6.68
C LEU A 32 -2.83 1.14 -6.23
N ILE A 33 -1.56 0.79 -6.01
CA ILE A 33 -1.16 -0.52 -5.46
C ILE A 33 -1.68 -0.67 -4.03
N PHE A 34 -1.52 0.36 -3.19
CA PHE A 34 -2.06 0.36 -1.83
C PHE A 34 -3.59 0.24 -1.82
N LEU A 35 -4.28 1.00 -2.67
CA LEU A 35 -5.74 0.95 -2.81
C LEU A 35 -6.23 -0.43 -3.32
N ALA A 36 -5.43 -1.13 -4.11
CA ALA A 36 -5.69 -2.50 -4.53
C ALA A 36 -5.40 -3.55 -3.44
N GLY A 37 -5.07 -3.13 -2.21
CA GLY A 37 -4.79 -4.01 -1.09
C GLY A 37 -3.42 -4.70 -1.17
N ARG A 38 -2.46 -4.11 -1.90
CA ARG A 38 -1.10 -4.62 -2.03
C ARG A 38 -0.09 -3.65 -1.46
N ILE A 39 1.03 -4.18 -1.00
CA ILE A 39 2.20 -3.39 -0.61
C ILE A 39 3.16 -3.44 -1.80
N PRO A 40 3.57 -2.29 -2.36
CA PRO A 40 4.55 -2.27 -3.44
C PRO A 40 5.82 -3.03 -3.07
N GLN A 41 6.34 -3.85 -3.99
CA GLN A 41 7.47 -4.75 -3.71
C GLN A 41 8.71 -4.01 -3.19
N GLN A 42 8.92 -2.75 -3.58
CA GLN A 42 10.02 -1.91 -3.09
C GLN A 42 9.99 -1.69 -1.57
N TYR A 43 8.81 -1.69 -0.97
CA TYR A 43 8.65 -1.56 0.48
C TYR A 43 8.87 -2.88 1.20
N GLU A 44 8.72 -4.03 0.54
CA GLU A 44 9.01 -5.32 1.17
C GLU A 44 10.45 -5.41 1.67
N GLU A 45 11.41 -4.88 0.90
CA GLU A 45 12.82 -4.92 1.27
C GLU A 45 13.07 -4.09 2.54
N ILE A 46 12.46 -2.91 2.63
CA ILE A 46 12.54 -2.03 3.81
C ILE A 46 11.89 -2.69 5.03
N LEU A 47 10.72 -3.32 4.84
CA LEU A 47 10.02 -4.06 5.88
C LEU A 47 10.85 -5.27 6.38
N LYS A 48 11.56 -5.95 5.48
CA LYS A 48 12.45 -7.08 5.81
C LYS A 48 13.71 -6.65 6.53
N GLN A 49 14.24 -5.46 6.22
CA GLN A 49 15.44 -4.93 6.88
C GLN A 49 15.19 -4.53 8.34
N ASN A 50 14.01 -3.99 8.67
CA ASN A 50 13.71 -3.49 10.01
C ASN A 50 12.34 -3.99 10.55
N PRO A 51 12.13 -5.31 10.69
CA PRO A 51 10.81 -5.85 10.98
C PRO A 51 10.30 -5.48 12.37
N LYS A 52 11.17 -5.32 13.38
CA LYS A 52 10.77 -5.00 14.76
C LYS A 52 10.29 -3.56 14.89
N GLU A 53 11.05 -2.64 14.29
CA GLU A 53 10.77 -1.21 14.26
C GLU A 53 9.47 -0.95 13.49
N MET A 54 9.30 -1.59 12.33
CA MET A 54 8.09 -1.46 11.52
C MET A 54 6.86 -2.01 12.24
N LEU A 55 6.96 -3.18 12.90
CA LEU A 55 5.85 -3.72 13.71
C LEU A 55 5.49 -2.80 14.88
N ALA A 56 6.47 -2.21 15.55
CA ALA A 56 6.22 -1.26 16.63
C ALA A 56 5.53 0.02 16.12
N LEU A 57 5.96 0.52 14.96
CA LEU A 57 5.34 1.67 14.30
C LEU A 57 3.87 1.39 13.95
N PHE A 58 3.60 0.27 13.27
CA PHE A 58 2.24 -0.12 12.87
C PHE A 58 1.31 -0.29 14.06
N ARG A 59 1.78 -0.95 15.14
CA ARG A 59 0.99 -1.08 16.37
C ARG A 59 0.65 0.27 16.98
N ARG A 60 1.63 1.17 17.05
CA ARG A 60 1.43 2.49 17.65
C ARG A 60 0.49 3.36 16.81
N MET A 61 0.52 3.23 15.49
CA MET A 61 -0.43 3.89 14.59
C MET A 61 -1.85 3.33 14.76
N GLN A 62 -2.01 2.03 14.98
CA GLN A 62 -3.31 1.42 15.26
C GLN A 62 -3.87 1.82 16.63
N GLU A 63 -3.03 1.85 17.66
CA GLU A 63 -3.43 2.22 19.02
C GLU A 63 -3.70 3.71 19.18
N ASN A 64 -3.05 4.56 18.39
CA ASN A 64 -3.14 6.01 18.51
C ASN A 64 -3.24 6.72 17.14
N PRO A 65 -4.45 7.11 16.71
CA PRO A 65 -4.66 7.83 15.46
C PRO A 65 -3.93 9.18 15.38
N GLU A 66 -3.78 9.88 16.51
CA GLU A 66 -3.01 11.14 16.58
C GLU A 66 -1.54 10.92 16.26
N PHE A 67 -0.99 9.77 16.64
CA PHE A 67 0.38 9.42 16.29
C PHE A 67 0.52 9.22 14.78
N ALA A 68 -0.44 8.56 14.13
CA ALA A 68 -0.45 8.42 12.67
C ALA A 68 -0.48 9.79 11.96
N HIS A 69 -1.34 10.72 12.42
CA HIS A 69 -1.41 12.08 11.88
C HIS A 69 -0.11 12.88 12.05
N ARG A 70 0.58 12.75 13.19
CA ARG A 70 1.87 13.43 13.41
C ARG A 70 2.97 12.87 12.52
N ILE A 71 3.00 11.55 12.34
CA ILE A 71 3.97 10.90 11.44
C ILE A 71 3.69 11.32 9.99
N SER A 72 2.43 11.38 9.56
CA SER A 72 2.10 11.83 8.20
C SER A 72 2.52 13.29 7.98
N GLN A 73 2.22 14.19 8.93
CA GLN A 73 2.64 15.59 8.85
C GLN A 73 4.16 15.73 8.77
N ALA A 74 4.90 15.05 9.65
CA ALA A 74 6.36 15.07 9.63
C ALA A 74 6.96 14.52 8.32
N ALA A 75 6.28 13.58 7.66
CA ALA A 75 6.71 13.03 6.37
C ALA A 75 6.44 14.00 5.20
N THR A 76 5.37 14.81 5.26
CA THR A 76 5.04 15.79 4.20
C THR A 76 5.79 17.12 4.37
N GLU A 77 6.17 17.48 5.59
CA GLU A 77 6.95 18.70 5.89
C GLU A 77 8.45 18.59 5.52
N GLY A 78 8.90 17.40 5.13
CA GLY A 78 10.30 17.12 4.76
C GLY A 78 10.64 17.34 3.28
N GLU A 79 9.68 17.70 2.44
CA GLU A 79 9.86 18.09 1.02
C GLU A 79 9.97 19.61 0.86
#